data_AF-A0A9D1INN7-F1
#
_entry.id   AF-A0A9D1INN7-F1
#
_cell.length_a   1.000
_cell.length_b   1.000
_cell.length_c   1.000
_cell.angle_alpha   90.00
_cell.angle_beta   90.00
_cell.angle_gamma   90.00
#
_symmetry.space_group_name_H-M   'P 1'
#
loop_
_entity.id
_entity.type
_entity.pdbx_description
1 polymer ?
#
loop_
_entity_poly.entity_id
_entity_poly.type
_entity_poly.pdbx_seq_one_letter_code
_entity_poly.pdbx_strand_id
1 'polypeptide(L)'
;MKDPIYVIEEVKKALSELIINEDIKYLKDISPSDLFRLYSADLCTILLNYFPGATVMMNKNFRECALMIQGVIYNSKGTCDPRYYFAAGSEEINFIKMSFPKLSADVFDKLNNYLFSEEKTLSYHLRKSINKLT
;
A
#
# COMPACT_ATOMS: atom_id res chain seq x y z
N MET A 1 1.77 6.05 16.42
CA MET A 1 1.57 5.09 15.32
C MET A 1 0.74 5.79 14.25
N LYS A 2 1.13 5.75 12.97
CA LYS A 2 0.32 6.35 11.90
C LYS A 2 -1.03 5.61 11.77
N ASP A 3 -2.09 6.31 11.41
CA ASP A 3 -3.39 5.70 11.09
C ASP A 3 -3.24 4.78 9.85
N PRO A 4 -3.64 3.49 9.90
CA PRO A 4 -3.57 2.59 8.75
C PRO A 4 -4.27 3.13 7.50
N ILE A 5 -5.43 3.79 7.65
CA ILE A 5 -6.17 4.35 6.50
C ILE A 5 -5.34 5.46 5.84
N TYR A 6 -4.77 6.34 6.66
CA TYR A 6 -3.88 7.40 6.16
C TYR A 6 -2.67 6.83 5.41
N VAL A 7 -2.01 5.80 5.96
CA VAL A 7 -0.88 5.15 5.28
C VAL A 7 -1.30 4.54 3.94
N ILE A 8 -2.46 3.88 3.88
CA ILE A 8 -3.00 3.29 2.66
C ILE A 8 -3.25 4.38 1.59
N GLU A 9 -3.76 5.55 1.97
CA GLU A 9 -3.91 6.69 1.06
C GLU A 9 -2.57 7.28 0.63
N GLU A 10 -1.58 7.39 1.52
CA GLU A 10 -0.22 7.82 1.17
C GLU A 10 0.42 6.89 0.12
N VAL A 11 0.27 5.57 0.30
CA VAL A 11 0.78 4.56 -0.64
C VAL A 11 0.08 4.63 -2.00
N LYS A 12 -1.24 4.79 -2.01
CA LYS A 12 -2.01 4.97 -3.26
C LYS A 12 -1.57 6.23 -4.01
N LYS A 13 -1.47 7.36 -3.31
CA LYS A 13 -1.01 8.62 -3.88
C LYS A 13 0.41 8.52 -4.44
N ALA A 14 1.31 7.87 -3.70
CA ALA A 14 2.67 7.61 -4.14
C ALA A 14 2.73 6.85 -5.47
N LEU A 15 1.96 5.77 -5.59
CA LEU A 15 1.89 5.00 -6.82
C LEU A 15 1.33 5.83 -7.97
N SER A 16 0.28 6.62 -7.75
CA SER A 16 -0.27 7.52 -8.77
C SER A 16 0.75 8.51 -9.30
N GLU A 17 1.47 9.19 -8.40
CA GLU A 17 2.49 10.17 -8.79
C GLU A 17 3.63 9.49 -9.56
N LEU A 18 4.06 8.30 -9.14
CA LEU A 18 5.08 7.53 -9.83
C LEU A 18 4.65 7.13 -11.26
N ILE A 19 3.41 6.62 -11.42
CA ILE A 19 2.87 6.24 -12.73
C ILE A 19 2.84 7.43 -13.70
N ILE A 20 2.47 8.61 -13.20
CA ILE A 20 2.41 9.84 -13.99
C ILE A 20 3.80 10.34 -14.36
N ASN A 21 4.71 10.42 -13.38
CA ASN A 21 6.04 11.02 -13.55
C ASN A 21 6.96 10.15 -14.43
N GLU A 22 6.86 8.83 -14.32
CA GLU A 22 7.70 7.87 -15.05
C GLU A 22 7.02 7.35 -16.34
N ASP A 23 5.84 7.86 -16.70
CA ASP A 23 4.99 7.41 -17.82
C ASP A 23 4.83 5.87 -17.89
N ILE A 24 4.46 5.24 -16.77
CA ILE A 24 4.32 3.77 -16.67
C ILE A 24 3.03 3.32 -17.37
N LYS A 25 3.11 3.14 -18.70
CA LYS A 25 1.95 2.94 -19.57
C LYS A 25 1.04 1.78 -19.17
N TYR A 26 1.59 0.65 -18.74
CA TYR A 26 0.80 -0.55 -18.42
C TYR A 26 -0.06 -0.41 -17.14
N LEU A 27 0.14 0.66 -16.35
CA LEU A 27 -0.60 0.93 -15.12
C LEU A 27 -1.53 2.15 -15.23
N LYS A 28 -1.42 2.93 -16.32
CA LYS A 28 -1.97 4.30 -16.44
C LYS A 28 -3.50 4.37 -16.39
N ASP A 29 -4.18 3.32 -16.84
CA ASP A 29 -5.64 3.29 -16.98
C ASP A 29 -6.36 2.54 -15.85
N ILE A 30 -5.65 2.17 -14.78
CA ILE A 30 -6.20 1.41 -13.65
C ILE A 30 -6.15 2.29 -12.39
N SER A 31 -7.26 2.33 -11.63
CA SER A 31 -7.29 3.09 -10.38
C SER A 31 -6.25 2.54 -9.38
N PRO A 32 -5.59 3.38 -8.55
CA PRO A 32 -4.63 2.91 -7.55
C PRO A 32 -5.21 1.89 -6.57
N SER A 33 -6.49 2.02 -6.23
CA SER A 33 -7.20 1.07 -5.38
C SER A 33 -7.35 -0.30 -6.05
N ASP A 34 -7.63 -0.33 -7.36
CA ASP A 34 -7.71 -1.57 -8.13
C ASP A 34 -6.32 -2.15 -8.38
N LEU A 35 -5.32 -1.31 -8.64
CA LEU A 35 -3.92 -1.72 -8.73
C LEU A 35 -3.50 -2.42 -7.44
N PHE A 36 -3.65 -1.80 -6.27
CA PHE A 36 -3.27 -2.44 -5.01
C PHE A 36 -4.20 -3.54 -4.54
N ARG A 37 -5.36 -3.72 -5.17
CA ARG A 37 -6.13 -4.95 -5.01
C ARG A 37 -5.47 -6.10 -5.78
N LEU A 38 -5.05 -5.85 -7.02
CA LEU A 38 -4.33 -6.82 -7.86
C LEU A 38 -2.93 -7.14 -7.30
N TYR A 39 -2.19 -6.10 -6.91
CA TYR A 39 -0.86 -6.14 -6.30
C TYR A 39 -0.94 -6.14 -4.77
N SER A 40 -1.93 -6.81 -4.20
CA SER A 40 -2.18 -6.79 -2.76
C SER A 40 -0.99 -7.31 -1.95
N ALA A 41 -0.20 -8.25 -2.49
CA ALA A 41 1.03 -8.74 -1.86
C ALA A 41 2.05 -7.61 -1.61
N ASP A 42 2.21 -6.72 -2.59
CA ASP A 42 3.12 -5.58 -2.49
C ASP A 42 2.58 -4.55 -1.49
N LEU A 43 1.27 -4.29 -1.50
CA LEU A 43 0.64 -3.45 -0.48
C LEU A 43 0.84 -4.02 0.93
N CYS A 44 0.56 -5.31 1.14
CA CYS A 44 0.77 -6.00 2.43
C CYS A 44 2.23 -5.87 2.88
N THR A 45 3.19 -6.01 1.95
CA THR A 45 4.63 -5.86 2.23
C THR A 45 4.95 -4.43 2.69
N ILE A 46 4.47 -3.41 1.98
CA ILE A 46 4.68 -2.00 2.35
C ILE A 46 4.05 -1.70 3.71
N LEU A 47 2.82 -2.15 3.95
CA LEU A 47 2.13 -1.91 5.21
C LEU A 47 2.80 -2.63 6.39
N LEU A 48 3.40 -3.81 6.18
CA LEU A 48 4.19 -4.49 7.22
C LEU A 48 5.42 -3.67 7.65
N ASN A 49 6.02 -2.87 6.76
CA ASN A 49 7.11 -1.96 7.15
C ASN A 49 6.60 -0.86 8.11
N TYR A 50 5.36 -0.39 7.94
CA TYR A 50 4.74 0.58 8.84
C TYR A 50 4.17 -0.05 10.12
N PHE A 51 3.73 -1.31 10.04
CA PHE A 51 3.03 -2.04 11.10
C PHE A 51 3.61 -3.45 11.27
N PRO A 52 4.85 -3.59 11.79
CA PRO A 52 5.56 -4.87 11.84
C PRO A 52 4.92 -5.93 12.74
N GLY A 53 4.02 -5.53 13.64
CA GLY A 53 3.22 -6.44 14.48
C GLY A 53 1.89 -6.87 13.87
N ALA A 54 1.57 -6.45 12.65
CA ALA A 54 0.32 -6.81 12.00
C ALA A 54 0.29 -8.30 11.60
N THR A 55 -0.90 -8.88 11.57
CA THR A 55 -1.12 -10.24 11.07
C THR A 55 -1.53 -10.17 9.61
N VAL A 56 -0.88 -10.94 8.74
CA VAL A 56 -1.31 -11.06 7.35
C VAL A 56 -2.60 -11.86 7.30
N MET A 57 -3.57 -11.35 6.55
CA MET A 57 -4.87 -11.95 6.34
C MET A 57 -5.01 -12.36 4.88
N MET A 58 -5.59 -13.52 4.63
CA MET A 58 -5.91 -14.02 3.29
C MET A 58 -7.41 -13.92 3.05
N ASN A 59 -7.81 -13.40 1.89
CA ASN A 59 -9.22 -13.47 1.49
C ASN A 59 -9.60 -14.94 1.19
N LYS A 60 -10.78 -15.37 1.61
CA LYS A 60 -11.30 -16.73 1.40
C LYS A 60 -11.34 -17.19 -0.07
N ASN A 61 -11.32 -16.27 -1.04
CA ASN A 61 -11.24 -16.59 -2.45
C ASN A 61 -9.80 -16.69 -3.00
N PHE A 62 -8.78 -16.49 -2.16
CA PHE A 62 -7.36 -16.57 -2.50
C PHE A 62 -6.88 -15.56 -3.55
N ARG A 63 -7.59 -14.43 -3.73
CA ARG A 63 -7.24 -13.40 -4.74
C ARG A 63 -6.60 -12.15 -4.18
N GLU A 64 -6.62 -11.96 -2.86
CA GLU A 64 -6.08 -10.76 -2.22
C GLU A 64 -5.62 -11.06 -0.78
N CYS A 65 -4.61 -10.31 -0.33
CA CYS A 65 -4.21 -10.26 1.06
C CYS A 65 -4.60 -8.91 1.68
N ALA A 66 -4.67 -8.90 3.00
CA ALA A 66 -4.93 -7.73 3.82
C ALA A 66 -4.04 -7.82 5.08
N LEU A 67 -4.01 -6.77 5.89
CA LEU A 67 -3.38 -6.80 7.21
C LEU A 67 -4.41 -6.58 8.30
N MET A 68 -4.34 -7.39 9.36
CA MET A 68 -5.02 -7.12 10.61
C MET A 68 -4.11 -6.30 11.52
N ILE A 69 -4.52 -5.07 11.80
CA ILE A 69 -3.83 -4.11 12.64
C ILE A 69 -4.78 -3.76 13.79
N GLN A 70 -4.37 -4.05 15.03
CA GLN A 70 -5.18 -3.79 16.23
C GLN A 70 -6.61 -4.37 16.16
N GLY A 71 -6.75 -5.58 15.59
CA GLY A 71 -8.04 -6.28 15.48
C GLY A 71 -8.93 -5.83 14.32
N VAL A 72 -8.49 -4.87 13.51
CA VAL A 72 -9.21 -4.39 12.32
C VAL A 72 -8.46 -4.80 11.07
N ILE A 73 -9.17 -5.28 10.05
CA ILE A 73 -8.58 -5.75 8.79
C ILE A 73 -8.58 -4.62 7.76
N TYR A 74 -7.45 -4.41 7.09
CA TYR A 74 -7.25 -3.37 6.09
C TYR A 74 -6.70 -3.92 4.77
N ASN A 75 -7.31 -3.49 3.66
CA ASN A 75 -6.82 -3.74 2.30
C ASN A 75 -6.69 -2.41 1.52
N SER A 76 -6.50 -2.46 0.20
CA SER A 76 -6.37 -1.26 -0.64
C SER A 76 -7.57 -0.30 -0.60
N LYS A 77 -8.75 -0.77 -0.19
CA LYS A 77 -9.99 0.02 -0.06
C LYS A 77 -10.21 0.58 1.36
N GLY A 78 -9.34 0.26 2.31
CA GLY A 78 -9.50 0.61 3.72
C GLY A 78 -10.01 -0.57 4.54
N THR A 79 -11.00 -0.33 5.40
CA THR A 79 -11.50 -1.33 6.36
C THR A 79 -12.28 -2.46 5.69
N CYS A 80 -12.05 -3.69 6.15
CA CYS A 80 -12.63 -4.90 5.60
C CYS A 80 -13.54 -5.62 6.59
N ASP A 81 -14.55 -6.33 6.09
CA ASP A 81 -15.37 -7.23 6.90
C ASP A 81 -14.58 -8.52 7.20
N PRO A 82 -14.32 -8.84 8.48
CA PRO A 82 -13.50 -9.99 8.88
C PRO A 82 -14.07 -11.34 8.45
N ARG A 83 -15.36 -11.43 8.13
CA ARG A 83 -15.99 -12.68 7.67
C ARG A 83 -15.45 -13.17 6.33
N TYR A 84 -14.83 -12.30 5.52
CA TYR A 84 -14.24 -12.66 4.23
C TYR A 84 -12.76 -13.04 4.30
N TYR A 85 -12.14 -12.96 5.48
CA TYR A 85 -10.71 -13.18 5.66
C TYR A 85 -10.43 -14.21 6.75
N PHE A 86 -9.23 -14.78 6.69
CA PHE A 86 -8.67 -15.62 7.75
C PHE A 86 -7.18 -15.29 7.92
N ALA A 87 -6.63 -15.57 9.10
CA ALA A 87 -5.21 -15.35 9.36
C ALA A 87 -4.37 -16.29 8.49
N ALA A 88 -3.42 -15.72 7.75
CA ALA A 88 -2.54 -16.48 6.87
C ALA A 88 -1.48 -17.22 7.69
N GLY A 89 -1.42 -18.55 7.54
CA GLY A 89 -0.33 -19.38 8.05
C GLY A 89 0.84 -19.44 7.06
N SER A 90 1.82 -20.29 7.35
CA SER A 90 3.02 -20.42 6.52
C SER A 90 2.71 -20.80 5.06
N GLU A 91 1.71 -21.64 4.85
CA GLU A 91 1.31 -22.09 3.51
C GLU A 91 0.67 -20.95 2.71
N GLU A 92 -0.26 -20.19 3.31
CA GLU A 92 -0.86 -19.04 2.65
C GLU A 92 0.15 -17.93 2.38
N ILE A 93 1.08 -17.69 3.31
CA ILE A 93 2.16 -16.72 3.09
C ILE A 93 3.04 -17.13 1.90
N ASN A 94 3.37 -18.42 1.78
CA ASN A 94 4.12 -18.92 0.63
C ASN A 94 3.31 -18.78 -0.66
N PHE A 95 2.01 -19.08 -0.64
CA PHE A 95 1.12 -18.88 -1.78
C PHE A 95 1.07 -17.41 -2.22
N ILE A 96 0.88 -16.46 -1.28
CA ILE A 96 0.90 -15.01 -1.58
C ILE A 96 2.21 -14.64 -2.27
N LYS A 97 3.35 -15.07 -1.71
CA LYS A 97 4.68 -14.72 -2.23
C LYS A 97 4.92 -15.25 -3.65
N MET A 98 4.37 -16.41 -3.99
CA MET A 98 4.67 -17.11 -5.24
C MET A 98 3.64 -16.85 -6.34
N SER A 99 2.37 -16.64 -5.98
CA SER A 99 1.25 -16.66 -6.93
C SER A 99 0.63 -15.30 -7.20
N PHE A 100 0.78 -14.32 -6.30
CA PHE A 100 0.15 -13.02 -6.52
C PHE A 100 0.93 -12.19 -7.54
N PRO A 101 0.23 -11.41 -8.40
CA PRO A 101 0.86 -10.40 -9.22
C PRO A 101 1.69 -9.45 -8.35
N LYS A 102 2.84 -9.04 -8.87
CA LYS A 102 3.72 -8.04 -8.26
C LYS A 102 3.99 -6.93 -9.26
N LEU A 103 4.18 -5.72 -8.75
CA LEU A 103 4.81 -4.63 -9.46
C LEU A 103 6.20 -5.08 -9.92
N SER A 104 6.70 -4.49 -11.00
CA SER A 104 8.09 -4.72 -11.39
C SER A 104 9.01 -4.24 -10.27
N ALA A 105 10.18 -4.87 -10.14
CA ALA A 105 11.16 -4.52 -9.11
C ALA A 105 11.50 -3.01 -9.15
N ASP A 106 11.72 -2.44 -10.33
CA ASP A 106 11.98 -1.00 -10.51
C ASP A 106 10.85 -0.12 -9.95
N VAL A 107 9.59 -0.45 -10.24
CA VAL A 107 8.44 0.33 -9.75
C VAL A 107 8.28 0.19 -8.24
N PHE A 108 8.47 -1.02 -7.70
CA PHE A 108 8.38 -1.28 -6.27
C PHE A 108 9.51 -0.56 -5.49
N ASP A 109 10.74 -0.59 -6.01
CA ASP A 109 11.89 0.08 -5.40
C ASP A 109 11.73 1.59 -5.40
N LYS A 110 11.29 2.17 -6.53
CA LYS A 110 10.97 3.61 -6.61
C LYS A 110 9.84 4.00 -5.65
N LEU A 111 8.80 3.17 -5.54
CA LEU A 111 7.71 3.39 -4.60
C LEU A 111 8.20 3.36 -3.14
N ASN A 112 9.04 2.39 -2.77
CA ASN A 112 9.63 2.33 -1.44
C ASN A 112 10.51 3.55 -1.16
N ASN A 113 11.37 3.95 -2.10
CA ASN A 113 12.17 5.16 -1.96
C ASN A 113 11.28 6.40 -1.79
N TYR A 114 10.18 6.50 -2.52
CA TYR A 114 9.23 7.60 -2.40
C TYR A 114 8.50 7.63 -1.04
N LEU A 115 8.28 6.47 -0.41
CA LEU A 115 7.58 6.34 0.88
C LEU A 115 8.51 6.48 2.08
N PHE A 116 9.76 6.04 1.94
CA PHE A 116 10.73 5.90 3.04
C PHE A 116 11.97 6.80 2.88
N SER A 117 12.02 7.68 1.87
CA SER A 117 13.07 8.71 1.79
C SER A 117 12.88 9.77 2.89
N GLU A 118 13.98 10.09 3.57
CA GLU A 118 14.04 11.08 4.65
C GLU A 118 13.65 12.51 4.20
N GLU A 119 13.70 12.80 2.90
CA GLU A 119 13.48 14.16 2.35
C GLU A 119 12.03 14.67 2.42
N LYS A 120 11.04 13.80 2.65
CA LYS A 120 9.63 14.22 2.64
C LYS A 120 9.17 14.99 3.87
N THR A 121 10.00 15.11 4.92
CA THR A 121 9.66 15.96 6.07
C THR A 121 9.76 17.46 5.76
N LEU A 122 10.34 17.86 4.61
CA LEU A 122 10.62 19.27 4.29
C LEU A 122 9.62 19.94 3.33
N SER A 123 8.85 19.20 2.53
CA SER A 123 7.95 19.81 1.53
C SER A 123 6.61 20.30 2.09
N TYR A 124 6.20 19.86 3.28
CA TYR A 124 4.98 20.34 3.94
C TYR A 124 5.15 21.68 4.68
N HIS A 125 6.40 22.09 4.94
CA HIS A 125 6.69 23.39 5.58
C HIS A 125 6.74 24.57 4.60
N LEU A 126 6.72 24.34 3.27
CA LEU A 126 6.77 25.42 2.27
C LEU A 126 5.41 25.88 1.72
N ARG A 127 4.30 25.17 2.00
CA ARG A 127 2.96 25.61 1.55
C ARG A 127 2.13 26.40 2.56
N LYS A 128 2.57 26.49 3.84
CA LYS A 128 1.89 27.35 4.84
C LYS A 128 2.38 28.81 4.87
N SER A 129 3.47 29.12 4.18
CA SER A 129 4.12 30.44 4.27
C SER A 129 3.78 31.40 3.13
N ILE A 130 3.12 30.94 2.06
CA ILE A 130 2.81 31.79 0.89
C ILE A 130 1.47 32.53 1.03
N ASN A 131 0.57 32.10 1.94
CA ASN A 131 -0.73 32.76 2.17
C ASN A 131 -0.74 33.74 3.37
N LYS A 132 0.41 34.30 3.74
CA LYS A 132 0.52 35.36 4.76
C LYS A 132 1.19 36.64 4.23
N LEU A 133 1.01 36.93 2.95
CA LEU A 133 1.36 38.22 2.36
C LEU A 133 0.19 38.73 1.50
N THR A 134 -0.88 39.10 2.18
CA THR A 134 -1.83 40.16 1.80
C THR A 134 -2.27 40.85 3.07
#